data_AF-A0A9P1DU50-F1
#
_entry.id   AF-A0A9P1DU50-F1
#
_cell.length_a   1.000
_cell.length_b   1.000
_cell.length_c   1.000
_cell.angle_alpha   90.00
_cell.angle_beta   90.00
_cell.angle_gamma   90.00
#
_symmetry.space_group_name_H-M   'P 1'
#
loop_
_entity.id
_entity.type
_entity.pdbx_description
1 polymer ?
#
loop_
_entity_poly.entity_id
_entity_poly.type
_entity_poly.pdbx_seq_one_letter_code
_entity_poly.pdbx_strand_id
1 'polypeptide(L)'
;MQRVVNTNGIPFSKKNGARVECMRVGVYRADIKETFKIEPSAVQTLLDHLKGTVDFFLTQEEKVKLEDVEDYEEVLAEVETQLRALCDPDKVAAQVGRLTHEHSPLKTQVEEEHEYQLQLVEYEVIEGKGGIKSGGKKVKKSSYRVVKDDFPLIYHLDVGAMYPNIILSNRLQPMAIVSKEFCNSCTYNDPSNNCQREMDWKWRGDLYMATRADVKAIINEMESEKRRYNSKDKETGEVKRVKWSELHPKEQTEEITKAVRQFSQKAYKRLKSSVYEDKRDIVCQRENPFYVNTVLNFRDRRYMFKRRTKEWNKKLEKAEESGDLVAKSEAKDMVLLNDSLQLAHKCILNSFYGYVMRKGARWHSMKMAGIVTYTGANLIREAREFCEQVGLPLELDTDGIWCLLPKSFPDTFKIKMKGGKEIKMPYPNCVLNYRVHQKYTNHQYQDWDNETKSWKTSSQNSILFEIDGPYKAMILPASTEEDKMLKKRYAVYNFDGPLGHKQTPSGEIQA
;
A
#
# COMPACT_ATOMS: atom_id res chain seq x y z
N MET A 1 -33.89 4.64 -0.83
CA MET A 1 -33.03 5.63 -0.13
C MET A 1 -32.46 6.65 -1.11
N GLN A 2 -33.29 7.52 -1.70
CA GLN A 2 -32.82 8.56 -2.63
C GLN A 2 -32.47 9.85 -1.86
N ARG A 3 -31.29 9.87 -1.22
CA ARG A 3 -30.68 11.12 -0.75
C ARG A 3 -30.09 11.86 -1.96
N VAL A 4 -30.12 13.18 -1.97
CA VAL A 4 -29.79 13.99 -3.16
C VAL A 4 -28.33 13.86 -3.53
N VAL A 5 -28.10 13.26 -4.70
CA VAL A 5 -26.94 13.58 -5.53
C VAL A 5 -27.39 14.77 -6.37
N ASN A 6 -26.84 15.93 -6.07
CA ASN A 6 -27.28 17.23 -6.55
C ASN A 6 -27.29 17.30 -8.08
N THR A 7 -28.38 17.80 -8.65
CA THR A 7 -28.55 17.97 -10.10
C THR A 7 -27.75 19.12 -10.70
N ASN A 8 -26.97 19.91 -9.94
CA ASN A 8 -26.02 20.89 -10.51
C ASN A 8 -24.87 21.33 -9.57
N GLY A 9 -24.51 20.53 -8.56
CA GLY A 9 -23.44 20.89 -7.62
C GLY A 9 -22.78 19.66 -7.02
N ILE A 10 -21.71 19.23 -7.68
CA ILE A 10 -20.90 18.03 -7.44
C ILE A 10 -20.88 17.66 -5.94
N PRO A 11 -21.31 16.44 -5.53
CA PRO A 11 -20.96 15.94 -4.20
C PRO A 11 -19.45 16.06 -4.00
N PHE A 12 -18.97 16.19 -2.76
CA PHE A 12 -17.56 15.86 -2.52
C PHE A 12 -17.41 14.34 -2.68
N SER A 13 -17.36 13.89 -3.94
CA SER A 13 -17.00 12.54 -4.33
C SER A 13 -15.50 12.44 -4.17
N LYS A 14 -15.09 11.63 -3.21
CA LYS A 14 -13.69 11.29 -2.98
C LYS A 14 -13.55 9.80 -3.25
N LYS A 15 -12.37 9.37 -3.66
CA LYS A 15 -12.00 7.97 -3.51
C LYS A 15 -11.68 7.68 -2.04
N ASN A 16 -11.71 6.42 -1.64
CA ASN A 16 -11.04 6.05 -0.39
C ASN A 16 -9.54 6.33 -0.53
N GLY A 17 -9.02 7.14 0.39
CA GLY A 17 -7.62 7.53 0.42
C GLY A 17 -6.72 6.43 0.99
N ALA A 18 -5.44 6.77 1.13
CA ALA A 18 -4.44 5.94 1.77
C ALA A 18 -4.86 5.51 3.19
N ARG A 19 -4.47 4.29 3.57
CA ARG A 19 -4.73 3.73 4.89
C ARG A 19 -3.57 4.11 5.81
N VAL A 20 -3.91 4.61 7.00
CA VAL A 20 -2.95 4.91 8.05
C VAL A 20 -3.48 4.35 9.36
N GLU A 21 -2.68 3.55 10.04
CA GLU A 21 -3.06 2.81 11.24
C GLU A 21 -1.89 2.71 12.21
N CYS A 22 -2.09 3.18 13.43
CA CYS A 22 -1.17 2.91 14.53
C CYS A 22 -1.77 1.75 15.33
N MET A 23 -1.04 0.65 15.38
CA MET A 23 -1.48 -0.61 15.99
C MET A 23 -0.94 -0.76 17.40
N ARG A 24 0.24 -0.19 17.67
CA ARG A 24 0.91 -0.28 18.96
C ARG A 24 1.63 1.01 19.31
N VAL A 25 1.70 1.30 20.62
CA VAL A 25 2.45 2.41 21.20
C VAL A 25 3.47 1.85 22.19
N GLY A 26 4.50 2.63 22.52
CA GLY A 26 5.54 2.21 23.48
C GLY A 26 6.96 2.43 22.97
N VAL A 27 7.91 1.85 23.72
CA VAL A 27 9.34 1.91 23.44
C VAL A 27 9.80 0.50 23.09
N TYR A 28 10.15 0.29 21.82
CA TYR A 28 10.65 -0.98 21.31
C TYR A 28 12.15 -0.87 21.06
N ARG A 29 12.93 -1.82 21.57
CA ARG A 29 14.39 -1.81 21.47
C ARG A 29 14.92 -3.18 21.13
N ALA A 30 15.97 -3.24 20.31
CA ALA A 30 16.63 -4.48 19.92
C ALA A 30 17.25 -5.26 21.10
N ASP A 31 17.41 -4.62 22.26
CA ASP A 31 17.95 -5.21 23.50
C ASP A 31 16.90 -5.41 24.61
N ILE A 32 15.61 -5.25 24.30
CA ILE A 32 14.50 -5.59 25.21
C ILE A 32 13.68 -6.69 24.55
N LYS A 33 13.38 -7.78 25.27
CA LYS A 33 12.57 -8.87 24.72
C LYS A 33 11.11 -8.44 24.57
N GLU A 34 10.49 -8.95 23.51
CA GLU A 34 9.06 -8.83 23.25
C GLU A 34 8.43 -10.22 23.17
N THR A 35 7.15 -10.30 23.52
CA THR A 35 6.37 -11.53 23.39
C THR A 35 5.71 -11.60 22.02
N PHE A 36 6.17 -12.54 21.20
CA PHE A 36 5.62 -12.82 19.88
C PHE A 36 4.57 -13.92 19.94
N LYS A 37 3.59 -13.86 19.04
CA LYS A 37 2.54 -14.87 18.88
C LYS A 37 2.53 -15.36 17.43
N ILE A 38 3.37 -16.34 17.16
CA ILE A 38 3.61 -16.87 15.81
C ILE A 38 2.48 -17.80 15.40
N GLU A 39 1.93 -17.58 14.21
CA GLU A 39 0.90 -18.44 13.62
C GLU A 39 1.56 -19.62 12.86
N PRO A 40 1.36 -20.89 13.30
CA PRO A 40 2.03 -22.05 12.69
C PRO A 40 1.74 -22.21 11.20
N SER A 41 0.51 -21.93 10.76
CA SER A 41 0.13 -22.02 9.35
C SER A 41 0.86 -21.00 8.46
N ALA A 42 1.27 -19.85 9.03
CA ALA A 42 2.08 -18.88 8.31
C ALA A 42 3.49 -19.41 8.08
N VAL A 43 4.10 -20.09 9.08
CA VAL A 43 5.40 -20.73 8.92
C VAL A 43 5.32 -21.90 7.93
N GLN A 44 4.25 -22.70 7.97
CA GLN A 44 4.01 -23.71 6.93
C GLN A 44 3.97 -23.09 5.52
N THR A 45 3.27 -21.97 5.36
CA THR A 45 3.21 -21.26 4.07
C THR A 45 4.58 -20.73 3.63
N LEU A 46 5.47 -20.37 4.57
CA LEU A 46 6.84 -19.96 4.27
C LEU A 46 7.71 -21.14 3.83
N LEU A 47 7.55 -22.29 4.48
CA LEU A 47 8.23 -23.54 4.11
C LEU A 47 7.79 -24.00 2.70
N ASP A 48 6.48 -24.05 2.45
CA ASP A 48 5.92 -24.47 1.16
C ASP A 48 6.40 -23.60 -0.01
N HIS A 49 6.56 -22.29 0.23
CA HIS A 49 6.99 -21.32 -0.77
C HIS A 49 8.48 -20.96 -0.72
N LEU A 50 9.27 -21.62 0.13
CA LEU A 50 10.67 -21.26 0.38
C LEU A 50 11.47 -21.22 -0.93
N LYS A 51 11.43 -22.33 -1.68
CA LYS A 51 12.11 -22.42 -2.97
C LYS A 51 11.64 -21.34 -3.95
N GLY A 52 10.32 -21.13 -4.05
CA GLY A 52 9.74 -20.12 -4.93
C GLY A 52 10.17 -18.70 -4.59
N THR A 53 10.33 -18.41 -3.30
CA THR A 53 10.79 -17.10 -2.80
C THR A 53 12.26 -16.86 -3.15
N VAL A 54 13.14 -17.85 -2.92
CA VAL A 54 14.56 -17.75 -3.26
C VAL A 54 14.76 -17.68 -4.78
N ASP A 55 14.05 -18.51 -5.56
CA ASP A 55 14.09 -18.47 -7.03
C ASP A 55 13.64 -17.11 -7.58
N PHE A 56 12.58 -16.55 -7.01
CA PHE A 56 12.09 -15.25 -7.41
C PHE A 56 13.10 -14.15 -7.12
N PHE A 57 13.68 -14.12 -5.92
CA PHE A 57 14.72 -13.17 -5.56
C PHE A 57 15.90 -13.22 -6.55
N LEU A 58 16.44 -14.42 -6.80
CA LEU A 58 17.59 -14.62 -7.68
C LEU A 58 17.26 -14.25 -9.14
N THR A 59 16.18 -14.79 -9.69
CA THR A 59 15.89 -14.65 -11.13
C THR A 59 15.18 -13.35 -11.49
N GLN A 60 14.32 -12.83 -10.62
CA GLN A 60 13.49 -11.65 -10.91
C GLN A 60 14.03 -10.37 -10.29
N GLU A 61 14.55 -10.39 -9.07
CA GLU A 61 15.07 -9.18 -8.42
C GLU A 61 16.55 -8.94 -8.82
N GLU A 62 17.39 -9.95 -8.66
CA GLU A 62 18.84 -9.85 -8.91
C GLU A 62 19.24 -10.16 -10.37
N LYS A 63 18.31 -10.71 -11.16
CA LYS A 63 18.52 -11.08 -12.58
C LYS A 63 19.71 -12.03 -12.77
N VAL A 64 19.95 -12.90 -11.81
CA VAL A 64 20.97 -13.95 -11.89
C VAL A 64 20.35 -15.28 -12.31
N LYS A 65 21.15 -16.12 -12.98
CA LYS A 65 20.71 -17.48 -13.26
C LYS A 65 21.01 -18.38 -12.07
N LEU A 66 20.11 -19.32 -11.80
CA LEU A 66 20.29 -20.28 -10.70
C LEU A 66 21.56 -21.13 -10.87
N GLU A 67 21.96 -21.41 -12.12
CA GLU A 67 23.18 -22.15 -12.44
C GLU A 67 24.46 -21.42 -11.99
N ASP A 68 24.39 -20.11 -11.74
CA ASP A 68 25.53 -19.30 -11.30
C ASP A 68 25.64 -19.23 -9.77
N VAL A 69 24.74 -19.86 -9.02
CA VAL A 69 24.75 -19.89 -7.55
C VAL A 69 25.51 -21.11 -7.05
N GLU A 70 26.45 -20.95 -6.13
CA GLU A 70 27.29 -22.03 -5.60
C GLU A 70 26.64 -22.74 -4.42
N ASP A 71 26.02 -22.00 -3.51
CA ASP A 71 25.51 -22.47 -2.21
C ASP A 71 23.96 -22.51 -2.14
N TYR A 72 23.30 -22.69 -3.29
CA TYR A 72 21.83 -22.62 -3.40
C TYR A 72 21.10 -23.57 -2.43
N GLU A 73 21.47 -24.85 -2.43
CA GLU A 73 20.85 -25.87 -1.55
C GLU A 73 21.17 -25.63 -0.07
N GLU A 74 22.38 -25.13 0.24
CA GLU A 74 22.78 -24.80 1.61
C GLU A 74 21.92 -23.65 2.15
N VAL A 75 21.69 -22.61 1.35
CA VAL A 75 20.85 -21.46 1.72
C VAL A 75 19.40 -21.91 1.95
N LEU A 76 18.86 -22.80 1.10
CA LEU A 76 17.51 -23.35 1.32
C LEU A 76 17.42 -24.11 2.64
N ALA A 77 18.38 -25.00 2.91
CA ALA A 77 18.41 -25.79 4.15
C ALA A 77 18.58 -24.90 5.39
N GLU A 78 19.41 -23.84 5.30
CA GLU A 78 19.62 -22.90 6.40
C GLU A 78 18.32 -22.14 6.73
N VAL A 79 17.63 -21.62 5.72
CA VAL A 79 16.36 -20.90 5.91
C VAL A 79 15.29 -21.84 6.48
N GLU A 80 15.16 -23.06 5.93
CA GLU A 80 14.21 -24.06 6.46
C GLU A 80 14.49 -24.37 7.93
N THR A 81 15.77 -24.57 8.29
CA THR A 81 16.18 -24.84 9.66
C THR A 81 15.78 -23.68 10.60
N GLN A 82 16.04 -22.43 10.19
CA GLN A 82 15.66 -21.26 11.00
C GLN A 82 14.12 -21.12 11.12
N LEU A 83 13.35 -21.42 10.07
CA LEU A 83 11.89 -21.41 10.11
C LEU A 83 11.33 -22.47 11.07
N ARG A 84 11.83 -23.71 11.02
CA ARG A 84 11.40 -24.78 11.93
C ARG A 84 11.84 -24.52 13.37
N ALA A 85 13.01 -23.91 13.58
CA ALA A 85 13.46 -23.48 14.90
C ALA A 85 12.58 -22.36 15.49
N LEU A 86 12.04 -21.47 14.65
CA LEU A 86 11.08 -20.46 15.06
C LEU A 86 9.76 -21.10 15.50
N CYS A 87 9.19 -21.98 14.68
CA CYS A 87 7.96 -22.73 14.94
C CYS A 87 7.85 -23.89 13.95
N ASP A 88 7.95 -25.13 14.43
CA ASP A 88 7.75 -26.33 13.59
C ASP A 88 6.25 -26.67 13.51
N PRO A 89 5.59 -26.47 12.34
CA PRO A 89 4.15 -26.67 12.24
C PRO A 89 3.72 -28.11 12.55
N ASP A 90 4.55 -29.10 12.23
CA ASP A 90 4.25 -30.52 12.42
C ASP A 90 4.21 -30.87 13.92
N LYS A 91 5.18 -30.36 14.67
CA LYS A 91 5.26 -30.54 16.13
C LYS A 91 4.12 -29.82 16.85
N VAL A 92 3.80 -28.60 16.42
CA VAL A 92 2.68 -27.85 16.98
C VAL A 92 1.36 -28.57 16.70
N ALA A 93 1.14 -29.08 15.49
CA ALA A 93 -0.04 -29.86 15.14
C ALA A 93 -0.16 -31.13 16.01
N ALA A 94 0.94 -31.84 16.24
CA ALA A 94 0.97 -33.01 17.12
C ALA A 94 0.62 -32.65 18.57
N GLN A 95 1.15 -31.53 19.11
CA GLN A 95 0.83 -31.06 20.46
C GLN A 95 -0.64 -30.61 20.59
N VAL A 96 -1.17 -29.90 19.61
CA VAL A 96 -2.60 -29.51 19.57
C VAL A 96 -3.50 -30.74 19.49
N GLY A 97 -3.11 -31.76 18.72
CA GLY A 97 -3.80 -33.04 18.69
C GLY A 97 -3.89 -33.68 20.08
N ARG A 98 -2.80 -33.70 20.85
CA ARG A 98 -2.80 -34.21 22.23
C ARG A 98 -3.75 -33.43 23.15
N LEU A 99 -3.69 -32.09 23.12
CA LEU A 99 -4.55 -31.20 23.92
C LEU A 99 -6.05 -31.39 23.66
N THR A 100 -6.42 -31.69 22.41
CA THR A 100 -7.83 -31.94 22.04
C THR A 100 -8.31 -33.35 22.46
N HIS A 101 -7.41 -34.33 22.57
CA HIS A 101 -7.72 -35.69 23.02
C HIS A 101 -7.76 -35.86 24.56
N GLU A 102 -7.09 -34.99 25.33
CA GLU A 102 -7.08 -35.02 26.81
C GLU A 102 -8.44 -34.67 27.45
N HIS A 103 -9.43 -34.21 26.69
CA HIS A 103 -10.81 -34.00 27.17
C HIS A 103 -11.64 -35.30 27.21
N SER A 104 -11.01 -36.48 27.07
CA SER A 104 -11.65 -37.79 27.25
C SER A 104 -11.35 -38.36 28.65
N PRO A 105 -12.36 -38.80 29.44
CA PRO A 105 -12.17 -39.11 30.85
C PRO A 105 -11.59 -40.51 30.98
N LEU A 106 -10.26 -40.64 30.94
CA LEU A 106 -9.46 -41.74 31.51
C LEU A 106 -8.06 -41.70 30.85
N LYS A 107 -7.11 -40.97 31.45
CA LYS A 107 -5.70 -41.41 31.49
C LYS A 107 -4.87 -40.56 32.46
N THR A 108 -4.01 -41.29 33.16
CA THR A 108 -3.04 -40.86 34.17
C THR A 108 -2.14 -39.75 33.62
N GLN A 109 -2.05 -38.64 34.36
CA GLN A 109 -1.20 -37.50 34.04
C GLN A 109 0.27 -37.91 34.17
N VAL A 110 0.94 -38.10 33.03
CA VAL A 110 2.39 -37.96 32.94
C VAL A 110 2.61 -36.47 32.64
N GLU A 111 3.43 -35.78 33.44
CA GLU A 111 3.90 -34.44 33.10
C GLU A 111 4.79 -34.53 31.84
N GLU A 112 4.16 -34.50 30.66
CA GLU A 112 4.87 -34.41 29.39
C GLU A 112 5.32 -32.97 29.17
N GLU A 113 6.63 -32.75 29.01
CA GLU A 113 7.18 -31.44 28.65
C GLU A 113 6.56 -30.96 27.32
N HIS A 114 5.74 -29.93 27.39
CA HIS A 114 5.21 -29.26 26.21
C HIS A 114 6.34 -28.48 25.51
N GLU A 115 6.71 -28.91 24.30
CA GLU A 115 7.78 -28.27 23.52
C GLU A 115 7.47 -26.81 23.15
N TYR A 116 6.20 -26.48 22.95
CA TYR A 116 5.76 -25.12 22.65
C TYR A 116 4.77 -24.58 23.68
N GLN A 117 4.94 -23.30 24.04
CA GLN A 117 3.90 -22.55 24.75
C GLN A 117 2.83 -22.10 23.77
N LEU A 118 1.61 -22.64 23.89
CA LEU A 118 0.51 -22.37 22.96
C LEU A 118 -0.53 -21.45 23.58
N GLN A 119 -1.03 -20.49 22.79
CA GLN A 119 -2.17 -19.65 23.14
C GLN A 119 -3.26 -19.75 22.08
N LEU A 120 -4.49 -20.05 22.47
CA LEU A 120 -5.64 -19.96 21.57
C LEU A 120 -5.97 -18.48 21.31
N VAL A 121 -5.96 -18.09 20.04
CA VAL A 121 -6.30 -16.73 19.61
C VAL A 121 -7.55 -16.79 18.75
N GLU A 122 -8.58 -16.07 19.17
CA GLU A 122 -9.81 -15.88 18.39
C GLU A 122 -9.70 -14.64 17.50
N TYR A 123 -10.14 -14.76 16.26
CA TYR A 123 -10.12 -13.66 15.28
C TYR A 123 -11.30 -13.76 14.31
N GLU A 124 -11.69 -12.64 13.72
CA GLU A 124 -12.71 -12.59 12.68
C GLU A 124 -12.08 -12.66 11.29
N VAL A 125 -12.47 -13.64 10.50
CA VAL A 125 -12.13 -13.73 9.06
C VAL A 125 -13.34 -13.36 8.24
N ILE A 126 -13.12 -12.61 7.16
CA ILE A 126 -14.14 -12.36 6.14
C ILE A 126 -13.99 -13.46 5.07
N GLU A 127 -14.85 -14.47 5.10
CA GLU A 127 -14.84 -15.56 4.11
C GLU A 127 -15.63 -15.18 2.85
N GLY A 128 -14.96 -15.22 1.70
CA GLY A 128 -15.51 -14.97 0.36
C GLY A 128 -14.41 -14.97 -0.71
N LYS A 129 -14.74 -15.25 -1.97
CA LYS A 129 -13.80 -15.12 -3.10
C LYS A 129 -13.41 -13.64 -3.23
N GLY A 130 -12.28 -13.24 -2.65
CA GLY A 130 -11.85 -11.84 -2.55
C GLY A 130 -12.16 -11.02 -3.80
N GLY A 131 -12.76 -9.85 -3.59
CA GLY A 131 -13.31 -8.99 -4.63
C GLY A 131 -14.66 -8.42 -4.22
N ILE A 132 -15.03 -7.28 -4.80
CA ILE A 132 -16.23 -6.50 -4.42
C ILE A 132 -17.53 -7.31 -4.46
N LYS A 133 -17.60 -8.36 -5.28
CA LYS A 133 -18.81 -9.16 -5.51
C LYS A 133 -19.04 -10.26 -4.47
N SER A 134 -18.08 -10.56 -3.60
CA SER A 134 -18.31 -11.49 -2.50
C SER A 134 -18.55 -10.69 -1.22
N GLY A 135 -19.82 -10.49 -0.89
CA GLY A 135 -20.19 -10.02 0.45
C GLY A 135 -19.70 -11.07 1.45
N GLY A 136 -18.48 -10.89 1.95
CA GLY A 136 -17.83 -11.90 2.75
C GLY A 136 -18.53 -12.01 4.09
N LYS A 137 -18.84 -13.25 4.50
CA LYS A 137 -19.42 -13.51 5.81
C LYS A 137 -18.31 -13.35 6.83
N LYS A 138 -18.55 -12.55 7.87
CA LYS A 138 -17.68 -12.53 9.05
C LYS A 138 -17.83 -13.87 9.78
N VAL A 139 -16.77 -14.64 9.83
CA VAL A 139 -16.68 -15.94 10.52
C VAL A 139 -15.67 -15.79 11.63
N LYS A 140 -16.06 -16.13 12.86
CA LYS A 140 -15.12 -16.24 13.97
C LYS A 140 -14.32 -17.52 13.79
N LYS A 141 -12.99 -17.39 13.74
CA LYS A 141 -12.04 -18.49 13.73
C LYS A 141 -11.18 -18.42 14.99
N SER A 142 -10.60 -19.55 15.34
CA SER A 142 -9.63 -19.64 16.42
C SER A 142 -8.44 -20.46 15.93
N SER A 143 -7.23 -19.98 16.17
CA SER A 143 -6.00 -20.74 15.91
C SER A 143 -5.10 -20.71 17.14
N TYR A 144 -4.40 -21.82 17.39
CA TYR A 144 -3.32 -21.85 18.38
C TYR A 144 -2.10 -21.13 17.80
N ARG A 145 -1.54 -20.21 18.57
CA ARG A 145 -0.30 -19.50 18.26
C ARG A 145 0.80 -19.91 19.22
N VAL A 146 2.02 -20.00 18.71
CA VAL A 146 3.23 -20.23 19.52
C VAL A 146 3.62 -18.91 20.17
N VAL A 147 3.61 -18.88 21.50
CA VAL A 147 4.08 -17.76 22.31
C VAL A 147 5.58 -17.91 22.49
N LYS A 148 6.34 -16.86 22.13
CA LYS A 148 7.80 -16.86 22.23
C LYS A 148 8.29 -15.50 22.68
N ASP A 149 9.08 -15.46 23.74
CA ASP A 149 9.83 -14.27 24.13
C ASP A 149 11.17 -14.24 23.41
N ASP A 150 11.39 -13.20 22.61
CA ASP A 150 12.64 -13.02 21.87
C ASP A 150 13.00 -11.53 21.75
N PHE A 151 14.25 -11.24 21.41
CA PHE A 151 14.64 -9.88 21.05
C PHE A 151 14.03 -9.50 19.69
N PRO A 152 13.61 -8.25 19.48
CA PRO A 152 13.01 -7.83 18.22
C PRO A 152 14.05 -7.35 17.20
N LEU A 153 13.84 -7.69 15.94
CA LEU A 153 14.38 -7.00 14.76
C LEU A 153 13.35 -5.94 14.34
N ILE A 154 13.76 -4.66 14.40
CA ILE A 154 12.88 -3.53 14.06
C ILE A 154 13.08 -3.20 12.58
N TYR A 155 12.05 -3.43 11.76
CA TYR A 155 12.10 -3.21 10.31
C TYR A 155 11.05 -2.23 9.82
N HIS A 156 11.39 -1.54 8.74
CA HIS A 156 10.46 -0.81 7.89
C HIS A 156 10.40 -1.51 6.53
N LEU A 157 9.21 -1.94 6.12
CA LEU A 157 8.96 -2.58 4.83
C LEU A 157 8.10 -1.62 4.00
N ASP A 158 8.67 -1.07 2.93
CA ASP A 158 8.06 0.00 2.12
C ASP A 158 7.95 -0.38 0.65
N VAL A 159 6.84 -0.08 -0.01
CA VAL A 159 6.72 -0.33 -1.45
C VAL A 159 7.39 0.80 -2.24
N GLY A 160 8.53 0.49 -2.87
CA GLY A 160 9.28 1.44 -3.67
C GLY A 160 8.42 2.08 -4.76
N ALA A 161 8.21 3.40 -4.69
CA ALA A 161 7.39 4.15 -5.64
C ALA A 161 6.01 3.49 -5.91
N MET A 162 5.29 3.16 -4.84
CA MET A 162 4.07 2.35 -4.86
C MET A 162 3.06 2.72 -5.96
N TYR A 163 2.49 3.93 -5.94
CA TYR A 163 1.46 4.32 -6.90
C TYR A 163 1.94 4.33 -8.36
N PRO A 164 3.12 4.89 -8.68
CA PRO A 164 3.71 4.74 -10.01
C PRO A 164 3.85 3.28 -10.45
N ASN A 165 4.34 2.39 -9.60
CA ASN A 165 4.52 0.99 -9.95
C ASN A 165 3.19 0.22 -10.08
N ILE A 166 2.16 0.58 -9.31
CA ILE A 166 0.79 0.09 -9.52
C ILE A 166 0.25 0.56 -10.87
N ILE A 167 0.48 1.84 -11.21
CA ILE A 167 0.08 2.43 -12.50
C ILE A 167 0.72 1.67 -13.65
N LEU A 168 2.03 1.47 -13.59
CA LEU A 168 2.81 0.77 -14.60
C LEU A 168 2.38 -0.69 -14.71
N SER A 169 2.33 -1.44 -13.61
CA SER A 169 1.98 -2.87 -13.64
C SER A 169 0.60 -3.13 -14.24
N ASN A 170 -0.37 -2.25 -14.00
CA ASN A 170 -1.76 -2.42 -14.45
C ASN A 170 -2.11 -1.62 -15.71
N ARG A 171 -1.12 -0.96 -16.34
CA ARG A 171 -1.29 -0.11 -17.53
C ARG A 171 -2.35 0.98 -17.33
N LEU A 172 -2.39 1.55 -16.14
CA LEU A 172 -3.44 2.48 -15.73
C LEU A 172 -3.20 3.87 -16.32
N GLN A 173 -4.17 4.36 -17.07
CA GLN A 173 -4.18 5.72 -17.57
C GLN A 173 -5.62 6.20 -17.77
N PRO A 174 -5.89 7.51 -17.72
CA PRO A 174 -7.26 8.03 -17.74
C PRO A 174 -8.08 7.55 -18.94
N MET A 175 -7.46 7.52 -20.13
CA MET A 175 -8.11 7.10 -21.38
C MET A 175 -8.31 5.59 -21.49
N ALA A 176 -7.54 4.78 -20.76
CA ALA A 176 -7.72 3.33 -20.76
C ALA A 176 -8.91 2.88 -19.91
N ILE A 177 -9.48 3.77 -19.08
CA ILE A 177 -10.68 3.45 -18.31
C ILE A 177 -11.91 3.63 -19.20
N VAL A 178 -12.35 2.55 -19.83
CA VAL A 178 -13.41 2.56 -20.84
C VAL A 178 -14.77 2.23 -20.24
N SER A 179 -15.84 2.80 -20.80
CA SER A 179 -17.20 2.37 -20.48
C SER A 179 -17.50 1.05 -21.20
N LYS A 180 -18.52 0.33 -20.74
CA LYS A 180 -18.96 -0.90 -21.41
C LYS A 180 -19.45 -0.62 -22.82
N GLU A 181 -20.16 0.48 -23.02
CA GLU A 181 -20.70 0.88 -24.32
C GLU A 181 -19.55 1.19 -25.31
N PHE A 182 -18.55 1.95 -24.87
CA PHE A 182 -17.35 2.22 -25.68
C PHE A 182 -16.61 0.92 -26.01
N CYS A 183 -16.36 0.08 -25.00
CA CYS A 183 -15.69 -1.20 -25.18
C CYS A 183 -16.46 -2.10 -26.16
N ASN A 184 -17.80 -2.11 -26.08
CA ASN A 184 -18.65 -2.93 -26.95
C ASN A 184 -18.59 -2.51 -28.42
N SER A 185 -18.36 -1.23 -28.69
CA SER A 185 -18.19 -0.69 -30.05
C SER A 185 -16.79 -0.92 -30.64
N CYS A 186 -15.83 -1.37 -29.82
CA CYS A 186 -14.46 -1.61 -30.27
C CYS A 186 -14.38 -2.84 -31.17
N THR A 187 -13.60 -2.75 -32.25
CA THR A 187 -13.33 -3.88 -33.16
C THR A 187 -12.63 -5.04 -32.45
N TYR A 188 -11.99 -4.79 -31.31
CA TYR A 188 -11.35 -5.80 -30.48
C TYR A 188 -12.24 -6.35 -29.36
N ASN A 189 -13.54 -6.05 -29.35
CA ASN A 189 -14.49 -6.57 -28.36
C ASN A 189 -14.81 -8.06 -28.58
N ASP A 190 -13.79 -8.89 -28.43
CA ASP A 190 -13.87 -10.34 -28.46
C ASP A 190 -13.15 -10.89 -27.22
N PRO A 191 -13.74 -11.81 -26.45
CA PRO A 191 -13.10 -12.40 -25.27
C PRO A 191 -11.71 -12.99 -25.54
N SER A 192 -11.45 -13.52 -26.75
CA SER A 192 -10.15 -14.06 -27.15
C SER A 192 -9.02 -13.02 -27.14
N ASN A 193 -9.35 -11.73 -27.31
CA ASN A 193 -8.36 -10.66 -27.26
C ASN A 193 -7.80 -10.41 -25.86
N ASN A 194 -8.51 -10.83 -24.80
CA ASN A 194 -8.08 -10.75 -23.40
C ASN A 194 -7.53 -9.36 -22.97
N CYS A 195 -8.07 -8.28 -23.54
CA CYS A 195 -7.58 -6.91 -23.34
C CYS A 195 -8.41 -6.11 -22.31
N GLN A 196 -9.47 -6.71 -21.76
CA GLN A 196 -10.39 -6.09 -20.82
C GLN A 196 -10.00 -6.46 -19.39
N ARG A 197 -9.09 -5.69 -18.78
CA ARG A 197 -8.69 -5.92 -17.39
C ARG A 197 -9.71 -5.29 -16.43
N GLU A 198 -10.54 -6.09 -15.79
CA GLU A 198 -11.45 -5.60 -14.75
C GLU A 198 -10.70 -5.30 -13.46
N MET A 199 -10.88 -4.08 -12.91
CA MET A 199 -10.27 -3.70 -11.63
C MET A 199 -11.29 -3.08 -10.68
N ASP A 200 -11.21 -3.53 -9.43
CA ASP A 200 -12.06 -3.11 -8.32
C ASP A 200 -11.54 -1.81 -7.69
N TRP A 201 -12.44 -0.93 -7.24
CA TRP A 201 -12.13 0.27 -6.48
C TRP A 201 -13.29 0.70 -5.59
N LYS A 202 -13.04 1.59 -4.62
CA LYS A 202 -14.06 2.05 -3.67
C LYS A 202 -14.35 3.53 -3.82
N TRP A 203 -15.60 3.84 -4.19
CA TRP A 203 -16.13 5.19 -4.23
C TRP A 203 -16.61 5.62 -2.84
N ARG A 204 -16.38 6.89 -2.49
CA ARG A 204 -16.90 7.52 -1.29
C ARG A 204 -17.62 8.83 -1.62
N GLY A 205 -18.90 8.91 -1.27
CA GLY A 205 -19.67 10.14 -1.34
C GLY A 205 -19.93 10.72 0.04
N ASP A 206 -19.50 11.95 0.30
CA ASP A 206 -19.94 12.69 1.49
C ASP A 206 -21.19 13.51 1.15
N LEU A 207 -22.37 12.93 1.43
CA LEU A 207 -23.68 13.47 1.08
C LEU A 207 -24.28 14.25 2.25
N TYR A 208 -24.98 15.35 1.97
CA TYR A 208 -25.79 16.04 2.98
C TYR A 208 -26.93 15.13 3.47
N MET A 209 -27.40 15.35 4.70
CA MET A 209 -28.50 14.56 5.26
C MET A 209 -29.83 14.83 4.55
N ALA A 210 -30.01 16.05 4.01
CA ALA A 210 -31.19 16.45 3.27
C ALA A 210 -31.53 15.49 2.11
N THR A 211 -32.79 15.07 2.07
CA THR A 211 -33.35 14.21 1.02
C THR A 211 -33.77 15.01 -0.21
N ARG A 212 -34.15 14.33 -1.29
CA ARG A 212 -34.61 14.99 -2.53
C ARG A 212 -35.86 15.82 -2.36
N ALA A 213 -36.75 15.37 -1.47
CA ALA A 213 -37.92 16.15 -1.09
C ALA A 213 -37.49 17.43 -0.34
N ASP A 214 -36.57 17.31 0.62
CA ASP A 214 -36.09 18.44 1.41
C ASP A 214 -35.44 19.52 0.53
N VAL A 215 -34.53 19.11 -0.37
CA VAL A 215 -33.86 20.06 -1.28
C VAL A 215 -34.87 20.73 -2.21
N LYS A 216 -35.88 20.00 -2.70
CA LYS A 216 -36.94 20.59 -3.52
C LYS A 216 -37.77 21.61 -2.73
N ALA A 217 -38.13 21.30 -1.49
CA ALA A 217 -38.85 22.22 -0.62
C ALA A 217 -38.03 23.49 -0.32
N ILE A 218 -36.72 23.33 -0.07
CA ILE A 218 -35.78 24.45 0.12
C ILE A 218 -35.74 25.33 -1.13
N ILE A 219 -35.58 24.74 -2.32
CA ILE A 219 -35.52 25.51 -3.58
C ILE A 219 -36.83 26.27 -3.80
N ASN A 220 -37.98 25.64 -3.59
CA ASN A 220 -39.29 26.31 -3.72
C ASN A 220 -39.42 27.52 -2.76
N GLU A 221 -38.94 27.38 -1.52
CA GLU A 221 -38.92 28.49 -0.56
C GLU A 221 -37.96 29.61 -1.02
N MET A 222 -36.84 29.25 -1.62
CA MET A 222 -35.85 30.20 -2.14
C MET A 222 -36.34 30.96 -3.37
N GLU A 223 -37.14 30.32 -4.21
CA GLU A 223 -37.79 30.90 -5.38
C GLU A 223 -38.93 31.87 -5.04
N SER A 224 -39.31 31.97 -3.76
CA SER A 224 -40.34 32.91 -3.31
C SER A 224 -40.00 34.35 -3.68
N GLU A 225 -40.96 35.06 -4.29
CA GLU A 225 -40.82 36.46 -4.70
C GLU A 225 -40.54 37.43 -3.54
N LYS A 226 -40.72 37.00 -2.28
CA LYS A 226 -40.45 37.79 -1.08
C LYS A 226 -38.98 37.76 -0.67
N ARG A 227 -38.21 36.76 -1.11
CA ARG A 227 -36.78 36.64 -0.78
C ARG A 227 -35.92 37.46 -1.74
N ARG A 228 -34.79 37.94 -1.23
CA ARG A 228 -33.76 38.67 -1.99
C ARG A 228 -32.39 38.15 -1.59
N TYR A 229 -31.49 38.06 -2.56
CA TYR A 229 -30.16 37.47 -2.42
C TYR A 229 -29.09 38.45 -2.83
N ASN A 230 -27.89 38.35 -2.25
CA ASN A 230 -26.77 39.16 -2.64
C ASN A 230 -26.15 38.58 -3.92
N SER A 231 -26.12 39.37 -4.99
CA SER A 231 -25.37 39.07 -6.21
C SER A 231 -24.24 40.09 -6.37
N LYS A 232 -23.06 39.62 -6.76
CA LYS A 232 -21.89 40.48 -6.94
C LYS A 232 -21.66 40.76 -8.41
N ASP A 233 -21.73 42.03 -8.79
CA ASP A 233 -21.38 42.46 -10.13
C ASP A 233 -19.89 42.21 -10.39
N LYS A 234 -19.57 41.56 -11.51
CA LYS A 234 -18.19 41.13 -11.82
C LYS A 234 -17.30 42.28 -12.27
N GLU A 235 -17.85 43.34 -12.84
CA GLU A 235 -17.09 44.45 -13.41
C GLU A 235 -16.87 45.53 -12.38
N THR A 236 -17.92 45.89 -11.65
CA THR A 236 -17.89 46.97 -10.65
C THR A 236 -17.56 46.48 -9.24
N GLY A 237 -17.75 45.18 -8.96
CA GLY A 237 -17.58 44.60 -7.64
C GLY A 237 -18.69 44.94 -6.63
N GLU A 238 -19.70 45.70 -7.05
CA GLU A 238 -20.84 46.13 -6.23
C GLU A 238 -21.73 44.93 -5.86
N VAL A 239 -22.29 44.92 -4.65
CA VAL A 239 -23.20 43.88 -4.19
C VAL A 239 -24.63 44.41 -4.21
N LYS A 240 -25.50 43.78 -5.00
CA LYS A 240 -26.92 44.15 -5.14
C LYS A 240 -27.82 43.05 -4.60
N ARG A 241 -29.00 43.45 -4.08
CA ARG A 241 -30.03 42.51 -3.63
C ARG A 241 -31.01 42.22 -4.74
N VAL A 242 -30.93 41.01 -5.28
CA VAL A 242 -31.65 40.55 -6.48
C VAL A 242 -32.62 39.42 -6.15
N LYS A 243 -33.55 39.12 -7.07
CA LYS A 243 -34.43 37.94 -6.97
C LYS A 243 -33.66 36.65 -7.28
N TRP A 244 -34.26 35.50 -6.97
CA TRP A 244 -33.65 34.19 -7.26
C TRP A 244 -33.33 33.98 -8.75
N SER A 245 -34.25 34.39 -9.63
CA SER A 245 -34.11 34.29 -11.09
C SER A 245 -32.99 35.14 -11.67
N GLU A 246 -32.54 36.16 -10.93
CA GLU A 246 -31.50 37.11 -11.34
C GLU A 246 -30.10 36.68 -10.87
N LEU A 247 -30.01 35.69 -9.96
CA LEU A 247 -28.74 35.14 -9.52
C LEU A 247 -28.06 34.36 -10.64
N HIS A 248 -26.73 34.45 -10.70
CA HIS A 248 -25.96 33.57 -11.56
C HIS A 248 -26.02 32.11 -11.06
N PRO A 249 -25.90 31.10 -11.96
CA PRO A 249 -25.98 29.68 -11.56
C PRO A 249 -25.01 29.27 -10.44
N LYS A 250 -23.83 29.91 -10.39
CA LYS A 250 -22.85 29.69 -9.32
C LYS A 250 -23.35 30.23 -7.98
N GLU A 251 -23.94 31.43 -7.96
CA GLU A 251 -24.49 32.06 -6.76
C GLU A 251 -25.72 31.27 -6.26
N GLN A 252 -26.60 30.82 -7.17
CA GLN A 252 -27.70 29.92 -6.84
C GLN A 252 -27.19 28.64 -6.16
N THR A 253 -26.14 28.03 -6.71
CA THR A 253 -25.54 26.82 -6.14
C THR A 253 -24.96 27.07 -4.74
N GLU A 254 -24.32 28.21 -4.52
CA GLU A 254 -23.79 28.61 -3.21
C GLU A 254 -24.91 28.82 -2.19
N GLU A 255 -25.98 29.52 -2.56
CA GLU A 255 -27.14 29.76 -1.69
C GLU A 255 -27.90 28.47 -1.36
N ILE A 256 -28.15 27.59 -2.34
CA ILE A 256 -28.71 26.25 -2.09
C ILE A 256 -27.82 25.48 -1.14
N THR A 257 -26.50 25.49 -1.36
CA THR A 257 -25.57 24.75 -0.49
C THR A 257 -25.62 25.26 0.95
N LYS A 258 -25.69 26.58 1.15
CA LYS A 258 -25.86 27.18 2.48
C LYS A 258 -27.16 26.74 3.14
N ALA A 259 -28.28 26.83 2.42
CA ALA A 259 -29.59 26.44 2.93
C ALA A 259 -29.66 24.95 3.28
N VAL A 260 -29.17 24.07 2.40
CA VAL A 260 -29.10 22.62 2.62
C VAL A 260 -28.20 22.26 3.81
N ARG A 261 -27.07 22.97 3.99
CA ARG A 261 -26.17 22.81 5.16
C ARG A 261 -26.91 23.12 6.46
N GLN A 262 -27.58 24.27 6.52
CA GLN A 262 -28.34 24.71 7.69
C GLN A 262 -29.51 23.76 7.99
N PHE A 263 -30.27 23.38 6.96
CA PHE A 263 -31.38 22.43 7.11
C PHE A 263 -30.90 21.07 7.62
N SER A 264 -29.81 20.54 7.06
CA SER A 264 -29.23 19.27 7.49
C SER A 264 -28.85 19.29 8.98
N GLN A 265 -28.21 20.37 9.43
CA GLN A 265 -27.84 20.54 10.84
C GLN A 265 -29.06 20.68 11.75
N LYS A 266 -30.07 21.45 11.35
CA LYS A 266 -31.27 21.69 12.17
C LYS A 266 -32.19 20.48 12.24
N ALA A 267 -32.56 19.91 11.10
CA ALA A 267 -33.55 18.82 11.02
C ALA A 267 -32.95 17.46 11.42
N TYR A 268 -31.70 17.17 11.04
CA TYR A 268 -31.09 15.85 11.24
C TYR A 268 -30.00 15.83 12.31
N LYS A 269 -29.68 16.98 12.95
CA LYS A 269 -28.57 17.13 13.93
C LYS A 269 -27.21 16.65 13.41
N ARG A 270 -27.07 16.50 12.09
CA ARG A 270 -25.89 15.96 11.42
C ARG A 270 -25.76 16.60 10.06
N LEU A 271 -24.54 17.01 9.70
CA LEU A 271 -24.35 17.73 8.45
C LEU A 271 -24.28 16.80 7.23
N LYS A 272 -23.44 15.76 7.30
CA LYS A 272 -23.22 14.81 6.21
C LYS A 272 -23.18 13.37 6.70
N SER A 273 -23.48 12.45 5.81
CA SER A 273 -23.19 11.03 5.93
C SER A 273 -22.27 10.59 4.80
N SER A 274 -21.24 9.82 5.13
CA SER A 274 -20.40 9.16 4.13
C SER A 274 -21.07 7.88 3.65
N VAL A 275 -21.18 7.73 2.33
CA VAL A 275 -21.64 6.52 1.66
C VAL A 275 -20.44 5.94 0.94
N TYR A 276 -20.29 4.61 1.02
CA TYR A 276 -19.23 3.89 0.34
C TYR A 276 -19.88 2.92 -0.65
N GLU A 277 -19.38 2.93 -1.87
CA GLU A 277 -19.83 2.01 -2.91
C GLU A 277 -18.62 1.32 -3.51
N ASP A 278 -18.68 0.02 -3.54
CA ASP A 278 -17.68 -0.77 -4.21
C ASP A 278 -18.00 -0.77 -5.72
N LYS A 279 -17.01 -0.39 -6.54
CA LYS A 279 -17.12 -0.17 -7.98
C LYS A 279 -16.11 -1.03 -8.73
N ARG A 280 -16.41 -1.32 -9.99
CA ARG A 280 -15.53 -2.05 -10.89
C ARG A 280 -15.53 -1.38 -12.25
N ASP A 281 -14.35 -1.19 -12.82
CA ASP A 281 -14.17 -0.59 -14.14
C ASP A 281 -13.19 -1.39 -15.00
N ILE A 282 -13.28 -1.21 -16.31
CA ILE A 282 -12.47 -1.91 -17.30
C ILE A 282 -11.26 -1.04 -17.67
N VAL A 283 -10.06 -1.61 -17.57
CA VAL A 283 -8.81 -1.02 -18.02
C VAL A 283 -8.41 -1.67 -19.34
N CYS A 284 -8.60 -0.95 -20.44
CA CYS A 284 -8.21 -1.40 -21.78
C CYS A 284 -6.69 -1.56 -21.87
N GLN A 285 -6.24 -2.80 -22.09
CA GLN A 285 -4.81 -3.12 -22.23
C GLN A 285 -4.25 -2.78 -23.62
N ARG A 286 -5.08 -2.34 -24.58
CA ARG A 286 -4.68 -1.95 -25.95
C ARG A 286 -4.72 -0.45 -26.23
N GLU A 287 -5.14 0.39 -25.28
CA GLU A 287 -5.17 1.84 -25.48
C GLU A 287 -3.75 2.40 -25.76
N ASN A 288 -3.60 3.51 -26.47
CA ASN A 288 -2.29 4.14 -26.68
C ASN A 288 -1.61 4.46 -25.33
N PRO A 289 -0.43 3.88 -25.01
CA PRO A 289 0.16 3.95 -23.67
C PRO A 289 0.92 5.24 -23.36
N PHE A 290 0.71 6.36 -24.08
CA PHE A 290 1.53 7.57 -23.93
C PHE A 290 1.64 8.06 -22.46
N TYR A 291 0.56 7.96 -21.67
CA TYR A 291 0.58 8.38 -20.26
C TYR A 291 1.41 7.42 -19.42
N VAL A 292 1.18 6.10 -19.55
CA VAL A 292 1.93 5.05 -18.85
C VAL A 292 3.42 5.13 -19.20
N ASN A 293 3.75 5.29 -20.48
CA ASN A 293 5.13 5.46 -20.96
C ASN A 293 5.79 6.72 -20.40
N THR A 294 5.03 7.80 -20.20
CA THR A 294 5.55 9.01 -19.55
C THR A 294 5.90 8.73 -18.08
N VAL A 295 5.03 8.02 -17.34
CA VAL A 295 5.31 7.60 -15.96
C VAL A 295 6.55 6.69 -15.91
N LEU A 296 6.65 5.74 -16.85
CA LEU A 296 7.78 4.81 -16.97
C LEU A 296 9.09 5.57 -17.13
N ASN A 297 9.14 6.49 -18.10
CA ASN A 297 10.32 7.29 -18.39
C ASN A 297 10.77 8.14 -17.17
N PHE A 298 9.82 8.71 -16.42
CA PHE A 298 10.14 9.46 -15.20
C PHE A 298 10.64 8.56 -14.07
N ARG A 299 10.07 7.37 -13.91
CA ARG A 299 10.53 6.38 -12.92
C ARG A 299 11.95 5.93 -13.25
N ASP A 300 12.20 5.53 -14.48
CA ASP A 300 13.49 4.98 -14.90
C ASP A 300 14.58 6.05 -14.83
N ARG A 301 14.23 7.30 -15.16
CA ARG A 301 15.13 8.45 -14.96
C ARG A 301 15.43 8.70 -13.48
N ARG A 302 14.45 8.58 -12.59
CA ARG A 302 14.68 8.64 -11.12
C ARG A 302 15.63 7.52 -10.69
N TYR A 303 15.42 6.30 -11.14
CA TYR A 303 16.24 5.14 -10.78
C TYR A 303 17.69 5.31 -11.24
N MET A 304 17.91 5.90 -12.43
CA MET A 304 19.23 6.27 -12.90
C MET A 304 19.95 7.21 -11.91
N PHE A 305 19.29 8.26 -11.41
CA PHE A 305 19.86 9.15 -10.40
C PHE A 305 20.02 8.48 -9.02
N LYS A 306 19.06 7.65 -8.58
CA LYS A 306 19.18 6.86 -7.33
C LYS A 306 20.41 5.95 -7.38
N ARG A 307 20.64 5.27 -8.51
CA ARG A 307 21.82 4.40 -8.71
C ARG A 307 23.12 5.21 -8.69
N ARG A 308 23.18 6.33 -9.41
CA ARG A 308 24.36 7.22 -9.41
C ARG A 308 24.65 7.75 -8.01
N THR A 309 23.64 8.10 -7.22
CA THR A 309 23.81 8.53 -5.83
C THR A 309 24.50 7.44 -5.01
N LYS A 310 24.07 6.18 -5.14
CA LYS A 310 24.71 5.03 -4.47
C LYS A 310 26.14 4.80 -4.94
N GLU A 311 26.41 4.91 -6.24
CA GLU A 311 27.76 4.78 -6.81
C GLU A 311 28.71 5.87 -6.28
N TRP A 312 28.24 7.12 -6.22
CA TRP A 312 29.03 8.25 -5.73
C TRP A 312 29.23 8.23 -4.21
N ASN A 313 28.27 7.73 -3.43
CA ASN A 313 28.46 7.49 -2.01
C ASN A 313 29.60 6.50 -1.75
N LYS A 314 29.66 5.39 -2.50
CA LYS A 314 30.78 4.43 -2.40
C LYS A 314 32.13 5.05 -2.78
N LYS A 315 32.15 5.96 -3.76
CA LYS A 315 33.37 6.70 -4.14
C LYS A 315 33.77 7.68 -3.05
N LEU A 316 32.80 8.34 -2.41
CA LEU A 316 33.04 9.24 -1.29
C LEU A 316 33.65 8.47 -0.10
N GLU A 317 33.07 7.34 0.29
CA GLU A 317 33.62 6.46 1.35
C GLU A 317 35.09 6.11 1.07
N LYS A 318 35.40 5.65 -0.16
CA LYS A 318 36.78 5.34 -0.57
C LYS A 318 37.72 6.55 -0.55
N ALA A 319 37.24 7.72 -0.95
CA ALA A 319 38.03 8.95 -0.93
C ALA A 319 38.29 9.44 0.50
N GLU A 320 37.36 9.19 1.43
CA GLU A 320 37.55 9.47 2.85
C GLU A 320 38.56 8.52 3.49
N GLU A 321 38.53 7.24 3.12
CA GLU A 321 39.53 6.24 3.55
C GLU A 321 40.94 6.53 3.01
N SER A 322 41.04 6.99 1.76
CA SER A 322 42.33 7.30 1.13
C SER A 322 42.91 8.66 1.53
N GLY A 323 42.12 9.53 2.16
CA GLY A 323 42.52 10.89 2.52
C GLY A 323 42.66 11.86 1.32
N ASP A 324 42.15 11.50 0.14
CA ASP A 324 42.20 12.34 -1.06
C ASP A 324 41.16 13.47 -0.98
N LEU A 325 41.64 14.68 -0.64
CA LEU A 325 40.78 15.86 -0.46
C LEU A 325 40.08 16.30 -1.74
N VAL A 326 40.71 16.11 -2.92
CA VAL A 326 40.14 16.53 -4.21
C VAL A 326 39.02 15.57 -4.60
N ALA A 327 39.30 14.27 -4.58
CA ALA A 327 38.31 13.24 -4.87
C ALA A 327 37.15 13.27 -3.87
N LYS A 328 37.42 13.60 -2.59
CA LYS A 328 36.40 13.80 -1.56
C LYS A 328 35.46 14.95 -1.90
N SER A 329 36.01 16.10 -2.32
CA SER A 329 35.19 17.26 -2.68
C SER A 329 34.30 16.95 -3.89
N GLU A 330 34.88 16.38 -4.96
CA GLU A 330 34.13 16.00 -6.16
C GLU A 330 33.03 14.98 -5.83
N ALA A 331 33.35 13.95 -5.05
CA ALA A 331 32.38 12.93 -4.69
C ALA A 331 31.23 13.50 -3.85
N LYS A 332 31.50 14.44 -2.93
CA LYS A 332 30.46 15.15 -2.17
C LYS A 332 29.50 15.93 -3.08
N ASP A 333 30.04 16.71 -4.01
CA ASP A 333 29.23 17.50 -4.94
C ASP A 333 28.35 16.60 -5.82
N MET A 334 28.92 15.48 -6.29
CA MET A 334 28.19 14.52 -7.11
C MET A 334 27.13 13.74 -6.33
N VAL A 335 27.36 13.42 -5.05
CA VAL A 335 26.33 12.87 -4.16
C VAL A 335 25.18 13.87 -4.03
N LEU A 336 25.47 15.13 -3.69
CA LEU A 336 24.46 16.17 -3.51
C LEU A 336 23.63 16.39 -4.79
N LEU A 337 24.28 16.46 -5.95
CA LEU A 337 23.62 16.66 -7.23
C LEU A 337 22.67 15.50 -7.56
N ASN A 338 23.15 14.25 -7.49
CA ASN A 338 22.33 13.09 -7.86
C ASN A 338 21.19 12.86 -6.87
N ASP A 339 21.42 13.14 -5.57
CA ASP A 339 20.38 13.03 -4.56
C ASP A 339 19.28 14.10 -4.79
N SER A 340 19.69 15.35 -5.05
CA SER A 340 18.75 16.41 -5.40
C SER A 340 17.91 16.06 -6.64
N LEU A 341 18.56 15.50 -7.68
CA LEU A 341 17.88 15.10 -8.91
C LEU A 341 16.92 13.92 -8.69
N GLN A 342 17.29 12.90 -7.91
CA GLN A 342 16.37 11.78 -7.64
C GLN A 342 15.17 12.23 -6.80
N LEU A 343 15.36 13.13 -5.81
CA LEU A 343 14.28 13.69 -5.00
C LEU A 343 13.34 14.56 -5.84
N ALA A 344 13.86 15.41 -6.72
CA ALA A 344 13.04 16.20 -7.65
C ALA A 344 12.16 15.29 -8.53
N HIS A 345 12.73 14.21 -9.07
CA HIS A 345 11.97 13.24 -9.87
C HIS A 345 10.96 12.46 -9.02
N LYS A 346 11.24 12.18 -7.74
CA LYS A 346 10.28 11.57 -6.82
C LYS A 346 9.02 12.42 -6.66
N CYS A 347 9.18 13.72 -6.45
CA CYS A 347 8.05 14.65 -6.32
C CYS A 347 7.16 14.67 -7.57
N ILE A 348 7.76 14.72 -8.76
CA ILE A 348 7.04 14.66 -10.03
C ILE A 348 6.36 13.30 -10.22
N LEU A 349 7.07 12.22 -9.92
CA LEU A 349 6.59 10.86 -10.08
C LEU A 349 5.33 10.61 -9.22
N ASN A 350 5.36 11.04 -7.95
CA ASN A 350 4.20 10.98 -7.05
C ASN A 350 3.05 11.90 -7.50
N SER A 351 3.36 12.96 -8.25
CA SER A 351 2.37 13.90 -8.76
C SER A 351 1.56 13.35 -9.93
N PHE A 352 2.01 12.34 -10.68
CA PHE A 352 1.19 11.74 -11.77
C PHE A 352 -0.13 11.20 -11.26
N TYR A 353 -0.08 10.43 -10.17
CA TYR A 353 -1.28 9.92 -9.51
C TYR A 353 -2.16 11.06 -8.93
N GLY A 354 -1.55 12.11 -8.38
CA GLY A 354 -2.30 13.28 -7.89
C GLY A 354 -2.97 14.07 -9.03
N TYR A 355 -2.30 14.16 -10.18
CA TYR A 355 -2.73 14.93 -11.35
C TYR A 355 -4.07 14.43 -11.90
N VAL A 356 -4.31 13.12 -11.93
CA VAL A 356 -5.58 12.59 -12.47
C VAL A 356 -6.81 12.93 -11.62
N MET A 357 -6.61 13.49 -10.42
CA MET A 357 -7.68 14.03 -9.54
C MET A 357 -7.67 15.56 -9.46
N ARG A 358 -6.74 16.24 -10.15
CA ARG A 358 -6.62 17.70 -10.09
C ARG A 358 -7.79 18.34 -10.87
N LYS A 359 -8.44 19.32 -10.25
CA LYS A 359 -9.48 20.12 -10.92
C LYS A 359 -8.90 20.81 -12.15
N GLY A 360 -9.57 20.67 -13.30
CA GLY A 360 -9.11 21.22 -14.58
C GLY A 360 -7.96 20.45 -15.24
N ALA A 361 -7.58 19.26 -14.74
CA ALA A 361 -6.64 18.40 -15.45
C ALA A 361 -7.23 17.93 -16.79
N ARG A 362 -6.39 17.92 -17.84
CA ARG A 362 -6.77 17.42 -19.17
C ARG A 362 -7.10 15.93 -19.14
N TRP A 363 -6.32 15.16 -18.37
CA TRP A 363 -6.52 13.73 -18.18
C TRP A 363 -7.00 13.43 -16.75
N HIS A 364 -8.19 13.90 -16.41
CA HIS A 364 -8.83 13.63 -15.12
C HIS A 364 -9.55 12.28 -15.14
N SER A 365 -9.28 11.41 -14.16
CA SER A 365 -10.00 10.13 -13.99
C SER A 365 -10.05 9.71 -12.51
N MET A 366 -11.22 9.85 -11.90
CA MET A 366 -11.47 9.38 -10.53
C MET A 366 -11.39 7.86 -10.41
N LYS A 367 -11.86 7.14 -11.44
CA LYS A 367 -11.85 5.68 -11.51
C LYS A 367 -10.42 5.15 -11.45
N MET A 368 -9.54 5.66 -12.32
CA MET A 368 -8.11 5.31 -12.30
C MET A 368 -7.52 5.59 -10.92
N ALA A 369 -7.75 6.79 -10.39
CA ALA A 369 -7.18 7.19 -9.12
C ALA A 369 -7.70 6.32 -7.95
N GLY A 370 -8.95 5.86 -8.04
CA GLY A 370 -9.59 4.96 -7.09
C GLY A 370 -9.02 3.54 -7.15
N ILE A 371 -8.79 3.02 -8.36
CA ILE A 371 -8.15 1.71 -8.59
C ILE A 371 -6.75 1.72 -7.97
N VAL A 372 -5.93 2.74 -8.27
CA VAL A 372 -4.57 2.84 -7.72
C VAL A 372 -4.57 2.80 -6.18
N THR A 373 -5.42 3.60 -5.53
CA THR A 373 -5.52 3.60 -4.06
C THR A 373 -6.04 2.30 -3.49
N TYR A 374 -6.98 1.66 -4.17
CA TYR A 374 -7.59 0.43 -3.69
C TYR A 374 -6.62 -0.74 -3.78
N THR A 375 -5.91 -0.87 -4.90
CA THR A 375 -4.80 -1.83 -5.06
C THR A 375 -3.72 -1.58 -4.02
N GLY A 376 -3.32 -0.31 -3.81
CA GLY A 376 -2.34 0.04 -2.80
C GLY A 376 -2.76 -0.34 -1.37
N ALA A 377 -4.00 -0.02 -0.99
CA ALA A 377 -4.51 -0.38 0.32
C ALA A 377 -4.59 -1.90 0.55
N ASN A 378 -4.83 -2.69 -0.51
CA ASN A 378 -4.81 -4.15 -0.42
C ASN A 378 -3.39 -4.71 -0.29
N LEU A 379 -2.42 -4.16 -1.03
CA LEU A 379 -1.00 -4.54 -0.90
C LEU A 379 -0.49 -4.40 0.53
N ILE A 380 -0.72 -3.24 1.15
CA ILE A 380 -0.23 -2.99 2.51
C ILE A 380 -1.04 -3.75 3.56
N ARG A 381 -2.32 -4.02 3.30
CA ARG A 381 -3.10 -4.92 4.16
C ARG A 381 -2.50 -6.33 4.18
N GLU A 382 -2.01 -6.83 3.05
CA GLU A 382 -1.36 -8.15 3.00
C GLU A 382 0.00 -8.17 3.69
N ALA A 383 0.79 -7.10 3.54
CA ALA A 383 2.03 -6.96 4.29
C ALA A 383 1.77 -6.90 5.80
N ARG A 384 0.73 -6.17 6.23
CA ARG A 384 0.27 -6.17 7.61
C ARG A 384 -0.15 -7.56 8.07
N GLU A 385 -1.02 -8.24 7.33
CA GLU A 385 -1.50 -9.60 7.66
C GLU A 385 -0.28 -10.54 7.83
N PHE A 386 0.72 -10.47 6.95
CA PHE A 386 1.98 -11.21 7.12
C PHE A 386 2.69 -10.84 8.43
N CYS A 387 2.93 -9.56 8.70
CA CYS A 387 3.59 -9.12 9.93
C CYS A 387 2.81 -9.51 11.20
N GLU A 388 1.48 -9.60 11.18
CA GLU A 388 0.65 -10.05 12.31
C GLU A 388 0.75 -11.55 12.59
N GLN A 389 1.14 -12.33 11.58
CA GLN A 389 1.26 -13.78 11.67
C GLN A 389 2.64 -14.22 12.17
N VAL A 390 3.69 -13.49 11.83
CA VAL A 390 5.08 -13.86 12.17
C VAL A 390 5.79 -12.86 13.09
N GLY A 391 5.14 -11.77 13.45
CA GLY A 391 5.75 -10.68 14.21
C GLY A 391 4.72 -9.77 14.88
N LEU A 392 5.11 -8.51 15.10
CA LEU A 392 4.28 -7.47 15.68
C LEU A 392 4.30 -6.23 14.79
N PRO A 393 3.21 -5.90 14.08
CA PRO A 393 3.14 -4.63 13.36
C PRO A 393 2.93 -3.48 14.36
N LEU A 394 3.59 -2.36 14.11
CA LEU A 394 3.60 -1.18 14.99
C LEU A 394 2.78 -0.04 14.39
N GLU A 395 3.16 0.38 13.18
CA GLU A 395 2.58 1.50 12.45
C GLU A 395 2.51 1.15 10.97
N LEU A 396 1.44 1.58 10.31
CA LEU A 396 1.20 1.39 8.90
C LEU A 396 0.86 2.74 8.30
N ASP A 397 1.64 3.16 7.31
CA ASP A 397 1.44 4.41 6.60
C ASP A 397 1.49 4.19 5.09
N THR A 398 0.32 4.17 4.46
CA THR A 398 0.11 4.26 3.00
C THR A 398 0.75 3.14 2.15
N ASP A 399 2.08 3.11 2.10
CA ASP A 399 2.99 2.24 1.35
C ASP A 399 4.01 1.52 2.24
N GLY A 400 4.15 1.93 3.51
CA GLY A 400 5.08 1.36 4.47
C GLY A 400 4.41 0.69 5.68
N ILE A 401 5.10 -0.30 6.25
CA ILE A 401 4.77 -0.88 7.55
C ILE A 401 6.01 -0.99 8.44
N TRP A 402 5.91 -0.43 9.64
CA TRP A 402 6.84 -0.64 10.73
C TRP A 402 6.44 -1.90 11.49
N CYS A 403 7.38 -2.83 11.67
CA CYS A 403 7.12 -4.07 12.37
C CYS A 403 8.33 -4.56 13.17
N LEU A 404 8.04 -5.44 14.12
CA LEU A 404 9.01 -6.24 14.85
C LEU A 404 8.93 -7.67 14.37
N LEU A 405 10.06 -8.25 14.01
CA LEU A 405 10.20 -9.69 13.81
C LEU A 405 11.01 -10.28 14.97
N PRO A 406 10.78 -11.53 15.39
CA PRO A 406 11.67 -12.21 16.35
C PRO A 406 13.11 -12.24 15.81
N LYS A 407 14.11 -12.11 16.67
CA LYS A 407 15.53 -12.24 16.30
C LYS A 407 15.86 -13.63 15.74
N SER A 408 15.11 -14.65 16.13
CA SER A 408 15.19 -15.98 15.54
C SER A 408 14.50 -16.12 14.18
N PHE A 409 13.81 -15.08 13.67
CA PHE A 409 13.22 -15.12 12.34
C PHE A 409 14.32 -15.05 11.27
N PRO A 410 14.21 -15.79 10.13
CA PRO A 410 15.20 -15.72 9.07
C PRO A 410 15.38 -14.28 8.54
N ASP A 411 16.57 -13.73 8.74
CA ASP A 411 16.88 -12.35 8.43
C ASP A 411 17.56 -12.20 7.06
N THR A 412 18.88 -12.00 7.04
CA THR A 412 19.63 -11.74 5.80
C THR A 412 20.67 -12.82 5.56
N PHE A 413 20.55 -13.51 4.43
CA PHE A 413 21.47 -14.55 3.99
C PHE A 413 22.48 -14.01 2.98
N LYS A 414 23.67 -14.58 2.95
CA LYS A 414 24.67 -14.29 1.92
C LYS A 414 24.70 -15.47 0.95
N ILE A 415 24.44 -15.18 -0.31
CA ILE A 415 24.45 -16.15 -1.40
C ILE A 415 25.76 -15.97 -2.18
N LYS A 416 26.51 -17.05 -2.34
CA LYS A 416 27.77 -17.07 -3.10
C LYS A 416 27.50 -17.38 -4.56
N MET A 417 28.05 -16.54 -5.43
CA MET A 417 27.97 -16.71 -6.88
C MET A 417 29.27 -17.31 -7.41
N LYS A 418 29.16 -18.06 -8.51
CA LYS A 418 30.29 -18.50 -9.34
C LYS A 418 31.07 -17.27 -9.81
N GLY A 419 32.26 -17.09 -9.26
CA GLY A 419 33.09 -15.90 -9.46
C GLY A 419 33.30 -15.04 -8.21
N GLY A 420 32.89 -15.51 -7.04
CA GLY A 420 33.22 -14.90 -5.74
C GLY A 420 32.44 -13.65 -5.37
N LYS A 421 31.45 -13.24 -6.19
CA LYS A 421 30.51 -12.18 -5.83
C LYS A 421 29.51 -12.73 -4.80
N GLU A 422 29.27 -11.99 -3.73
CA GLU A 422 28.21 -12.28 -2.77
C GLU A 422 26.98 -11.40 -3.01
N ILE A 423 25.79 -11.99 -2.90
CA ILE A 423 24.50 -11.30 -2.93
C ILE A 423 23.85 -11.41 -1.55
N LYS A 424 23.34 -10.30 -1.02
CA LYS A 424 22.61 -10.29 0.26
C LYS A 424 21.12 -10.48 -0.01
N MET A 425 20.53 -11.53 0.55
CA MET A 425 19.11 -11.85 0.44
C MET A 425 18.40 -11.51 1.76
N PRO A 426 17.73 -10.35 1.86
CA PRO A 426 16.89 -10.04 3.02
C PRO A 426 15.58 -10.82 2.93
N TYR A 427 15.52 -11.97 3.59
CA TYR A 427 14.43 -12.94 3.47
C TYR A 427 13.02 -12.35 3.76
N PRO A 428 12.80 -11.51 4.80
CA PRO A 428 11.48 -10.92 5.04
C PRO A 428 10.96 -10.09 3.84
N ASN A 429 11.87 -9.41 3.13
CA ASN A 429 11.53 -8.63 1.94
C ASN A 429 11.19 -9.55 0.77
N CYS A 430 12.02 -10.57 0.52
CA CYS A 430 11.82 -11.53 -0.57
C CYS A 430 10.48 -12.25 -0.45
N VAL A 431 10.05 -12.62 0.77
CA VAL A 431 8.75 -13.23 1.04
C VAL A 431 7.61 -12.32 0.56
N LEU A 432 7.65 -11.04 0.92
CA LEU A 432 6.62 -10.08 0.49
C LEU A 432 6.64 -9.88 -1.02
N ASN A 433 7.81 -9.73 -1.62
CA ASN A 433 7.94 -9.56 -3.07
C ASN A 433 7.40 -10.75 -3.85
N TYR A 434 7.69 -11.97 -3.40
CA TYR A 434 7.17 -13.19 -4.01
C TYR A 434 5.64 -13.24 -3.93
N ARG A 435 5.06 -12.97 -2.74
CA ARG A 435 3.60 -12.90 -2.54
C ARG A 435 2.95 -11.84 -3.42
N VAL A 436 3.54 -10.64 -3.50
CA VAL A 436 3.08 -9.55 -4.38
C VAL A 436 3.11 -10.01 -5.84
N HIS A 437 4.18 -10.65 -6.28
CA HIS A 437 4.29 -11.13 -7.64
C HIS A 437 3.26 -12.20 -7.98
N GLN A 438 3.00 -13.15 -7.08
CA GLN A 438 1.98 -14.19 -7.31
C GLN A 438 0.57 -13.59 -7.47
N LYS A 439 0.24 -12.53 -6.72
CA LYS A 439 -1.13 -12.02 -6.64
C LYS A 439 -1.42 -10.80 -7.52
N TYR A 440 -0.44 -9.94 -7.74
CA TYR A 440 -0.64 -8.63 -8.37
C TYR A 440 -0.07 -8.52 -9.79
N THR A 441 0.51 -9.59 -10.33
CA THR A 441 1.04 -9.59 -11.70
C THR A 441 -0.07 -9.46 -12.73
N ASN A 442 0.13 -8.56 -13.69
CA ASN A 442 -0.77 -8.38 -14.80
C ASN A 442 -0.34 -9.27 -15.97
N HIS A 443 -1.01 -10.40 -16.13
CA HIS A 443 -0.80 -11.33 -17.25
C HIS A 443 -1.53 -10.93 -18.55
N GLN A 444 -2.24 -9.78 -18.55
CA GLN A 444 -3.02 -9.26 -19.68
C GLN A 444 -2.35 -8.05 -20.35
N TYR A 445 -1.11 -7.71 -19.96
CA TYR A 445 -0.45 -6.49 -20.45
C TYR A 445 -0.16 -6.62 -21.94
N GLN A 446 -0.70 -5.70 -22.75
CA GLN A 446 -0.57 -5.77 -24.21
C GLN A 446 0.11 -4.52 -24.78
N ASP A 447 1.06 -4.77 -25.67
CA ASP A 447 1.73 -3.73 -26.45
C ASP A 447 1.66 -4.05 -27.94
N TRP A 448 1.54 -2.99 -28.73
CA TRP A 448 1.55 -3.10 -30.18
C TRP A 448 2.99 -3.30 -30.66
N ASP A 449 3.22 -4.40 -31.35
CA ASP A 449 4.49 -4.66 -31.99
C ASP A 449 4.47 -4.14 -33.43
N ASN A 450 5.32 -3.16 -33.70
CA ASN A 450 5.44 -2.53 -35.02
C ASN A 450 6.04 -3.44 -36.08
N GLU A 451 6.82 -4.46 -35.70
CA GLU A 451 7.45 -5.41 -36.61
C GLU A 451 6.44 -6.45 -37.07
N THR A 452 5.80 -7.13 -36.12
CA THR A 452 4.80 -8.17 -36.42
C THR A 452 3.41 -7.62 -36.76
N LYS A 453 3.18 -6.30 -36.59
CA LYS A 453 1.88 -5.64 -36.74
C LYS A 453 0.78 -6.33 -35.93
N SER A 454 1.12 -6.74 -34.72
CA SER A 454 0.24 -7.52 -33.86
C SER A 454 0.35 -7.10 -32.40
N TRP A 455 -0.66 -7.43 -31.60
CA TRP A 455 -0.64 -7.22 -30.15
C TRP A 455 0.11 -8.37 -29.47
N LYS A 456 1.18 -8.04 -28.74
CA LYS A 456 1.92 -9.00 -27.91
C LYS A 456 1.46 -8.89 -26.46
N THR A 457 1.16 -10.03 -25.85
CA THR A 457 0.81 -10.11 -24.42
C THR A 457 2.05 -10.47 -23.61
N SER A 458 2.25 -9.80 -22.48
CA SER A 458 3.30 -10.09 -21.51
C SER A 458 2.78 -10.04 -20.08
N SER A 459 3.54 -10.64 -19.17
CA SER A 459 3.28 -10.53 -17.72
C SER A 459 4.09 -9.37 -17.15
N GLN A 460 3.42 -8.40 -16.54
CA GLN A 460 4.07 -7.20 -16.00
C GLN A 460 3.76 -7.03 -14.52
N ASN A 461 4.81 -6.83 -13.73
CA ASN A 461 4.74 -6.41 -12.34
C ASN A 461 6.03 -5.70 -11.95
N SER A 462 5.92 -4.45 -11.52
CA SER A 462 7.04 -3.64 -11.05
C SER A 462 6.89 -3.21 -9.59
N ILE A 463 5.97 -3.84 -8.85
CA ILE A 463 5.70 -3.56 -7.44
C ILE A 463 6.64 -4.41 -6.61
N LEU A 464 7.55 -3.76 -5.89
CA LEU A 464 8.50 -4.40 -4.99
C LEU A 464 8.53 -3.63 -3.67
N PHE A 465 8.58 -4.38 -2.58
CA PHE A 465 9.00 -3.90 -1.28
C PHE A 465 10.53 -3.69 -1.25
N GLU A 466 10.91 -2.64 -0.56
CA GLU A 466 12.23 -2.33 -0.06
C GLU A 466 12.18 -2.55 1.47
N ILE A 467 13.30 -2.98 2.05
CA ILE A 467 13.44 -3.16 3.50
C ILE A 467 14.52 -2.24 4.03
N ASP A 468 14.22 -1.54 5.12
CA ASP A 468 15.17 -0.74 5.88
C ASP A 468 15.25 -1.23 7.33
N GLY A 469 16.47 -1.25 7.87
CA GLY A 469 16.78 -1.78 9.20
C GLY A 469 17.84 -2.89 9.15
N PRO A 470 18.02 -3.65 10.24
CA PRO A 470 17.29 -3.54 11.49
C PRO A 470 17.70 -2.28 12.28
N TYR A 471 16.74 -1.66 12.96
CA TYR A 471 16.97 -0.49 13.80
C TYR A 471 17.21 -0.85 15.28
N LYS A 472 17.88 0.03 16.02
CA LYS A 472 18.18 -0.14 17.45
C LYS A 472 16.95 0.08 18.33
N ALA A 473 16.17 1.11 18.02
CA ALA A 473 14.98 1.45 18.80
C ALA A 473 13.93 2.17 17.95
N MET A 474 12.66 2.01 18.33
CA MET A 474 11.53 2.76 17.82
C MET A 474 10.61 3.17 18.97
N ILE A 475 10.20 4.43 19.01
CA ILE A 475 9.33 5.00 20.03
C ILE A 475 8.06 5.51 19.35
N LEU A 476 6.90 5.04 19.82
CA LEU A 476 5.58 5.46 19.34
C LEU A 476 4.78 6.08 20.49
N PRO A 477 4.31 7.34 20.38
CA PRO A 477 3.59 8.02 21.45
C PRO A 477 2.12 7.56 21.55
N ALA A 478 1.61 7.54 22.78
CA ALA A 478 0.19 7.31 23.06
C ALA A 478 -0.64 8.60 22.97
N SER A 479 -1.94 8.46 22.67
CA SER A 479 -2.90 9.56 22.78
C SER A 479 -3.26 9.83 24.24
N THR A 480 -3.67 11.06 24.55
CA THR A 480 -4.28 11.40 25.84
C THR A 480 -5.77 11.01 25.92
N GLU A 481 -6.38 10.67 24.77
CA GLU A 481 -7.77 10.20 24.69
C GLU A 481 -7.80 8.67 24.64
N GLU A 482 -8.68 8.06 25.45
CA GLU A 482 -8.94 6.61 25.47
C GLU A 482 -9.32 6.08 24.08
N ASP A 483 -8.83 4.88 23.75
CA ASP A 483 -9.04 4.19 22.46
C ASP A 483 -8.62 4.94 21.19
N LYS A 484 -7.85 6.04 21.32
CA LYS A 484 -7.25 6.73 20.18
C LYS A 484 -5.75 6.49 20.16
N MET A 485 -5.23 6.23 18.96
CA MET A 485 -3.79 6.13 18.71
C MET A 485 -3.32 7.30 17.85
N LEU A 486 -2.14 7.83 18.16
CA LEU A 486 -1.49 8.85 17.35
C LEU A 486 -0.86 8.17 16.11
N LYS A 487 -1.13 8.73 14.93
CA LYS A 487 -0.64 8.24 13.64
C LYS A 487 0.44 9.16 13.10
N LYS A 488 1.36 8.65 12.27
CA LYS A 488 2.45 9.44 11.65
C LYS A 488 3.30 10.22 12.67
N ARG A 489 3.56 9.60 13.82
CA ARG A 489 4.41 10.15 14.88
C ARG A 489 5.22 9.02 15.49
N TYR A 490 6.52 9.02 15.29
CA TYR A 490 7.43 8.05 15.85
C TYR A 490 8.87 8.57 15.78
N ALA A 491 9.75 8.01 16.61
CA ALA A 491 11.19 8.27 16.56
C ALA A 491 11.93 6.94 16.37
N VAL A 492 12.93 6.90 15.49
CA VAL A 492 13.70 5.69 15.16
C VAL A 492 15.20 5.95 15.31
N TYR A 493 15.92 4.98 15.88
CA TYR A 493 17.35 5.08 16.17
C TYR A 493 18.14 3.96 15.49
N ASN A 494 19.27 4.32 14.89
CA ASN A 494 20.25 3.36 14.34
C ASN A 494 21.18 2.81 15.44
N PHE A 495 21.94 1.76 15.13
CA PHE A 495 22.94 1.20 16.04
C PHE A 495 24.14 2.15 16.27
N ASP A 496 24.55 2.92 15.27
CA ASP A 496 25.82 3.66 15.25
C ASP A 496 25.79 5.13 15.77
N GLY A 497 24.77 5.55 16.53
CA GLY A 497 24.69 6.92 17.09
C GLY A 497 23.57 7.79 16.52
N PRO A 498 23.40 9.05 16.99
CA PRO A 498 22.08 9.67 17.20
C PRO A 498 21.28 9.94 15.92
N LEU A 499 19.95 10.01 16.08
CA LEU A 499 18.87 10.29 15.11
C LEU A 499 19.27 10.08 13.66
N GLY A 500 18.72 9.04 13.03
CA GLY A 500 18.90 8.76 11.61
C GLY A 500 18.65 9.99 10.73
N HIS A 501 19.72 10.77 10.49
CA HIS A 501 19.85 11.72 9.40
C HIS A 501 20.28 11.01 8.11
N LYS A 502 20.39 9.68 8.13
CA LYS A 502 20.17 8.92 6.92
C LYS A 502 18.68 9.02 6.63
N GLN A 503 18.33 9.94 5.72
CA GLN A 503 17.07 9.88 4.99
C GLN A 503 16.82 8.41 4.69
N THR A 504 15.72 7.87 5.20
CA THR A 504 15.17 6.64 4.64
C THR A 504 15.13 6.80 3.11
N PRO A 505 15.21 5.74 2.29
CA PRO A 505 14.91 5.83 0.86
C PRO A 505 13.55 6.51 0.58
N SER A 506 12.64 6.50 1.57
CA SER A 506 11.38 7.24 1.62
C SER A 506 11.50 8.74 1.93
N GLY A 507 12.69 9.29 2.17
CA GLY A 507 12.97 10.72 2.34
C GLY A 507 12.29 11.35 3.55
N GLU A 508 11.86 10.54 4.52
CA GLU A 508 11.11 11.01 5.68
C GLU A 508 12.05 11.14 6.88
N ILE A 509 12.65 12.33 7.02
CA ILE A 509 13.06 12.80 8.35
C ILE A 509 11.79 13.32 9.00
N GLN A 510 11.09 12.48 9.77
CA GLN A 510 9.96 12.91 10.59
C GLN A 510 10.39 12.91 12.05
N ALA A 511 10.63 14.12 12.56
CA ALA A 511 10.75 14.42 13.98
C ALA A 511 9.37 14.75 14.56
#